data_AF-A0AAE4A603-F1
#
_entry.id   AF-A0AAE4A603-F1
#
_cell.length_a   1.000
_cell.length_b   1.000
_cell.length_c   1.000
_cell.angle_alpha   90.00
_cell.angle_beta   90.00
_cell.angle_gamma   90.00
#
_symmetry.space_group_name_H-M   'P 1'
#
loop_
_entity.id
_entity.type
_entity.pdbx_description
1 polymer ?
#
loop_
_entity_poly.entity_id
_entity_poly.type
_entity_poly.pdbx_seq_one_letter_code
_entity_poly.pdbx_strand_id
1 'polypeptide(L)'
;MILRVPRPQSDAILGAMRAIALAHGEEGVADADRQTIAAAAQIVLGRDPGDADSVTPRDPQQLAATMLSPDDARQAIRMLAVLSLADGRVDAGKTALVQQFADALGVDEEYLRILAETAAGEVAQAAACIVRKNAESFPHLNTTGIDHDAIAPFLPYREAPDAQLEARYSALGELPHGSFGRAFHEHFVSHGFAFPGNPAGLAEGFTTPHDSSHVLSGYSTSQLGELCVSTFIGAMHPDHPMSAEVLPVLFSWHLGIHLNDIAGAATGYFEPRRFWTAWDRGAAMSTDIVAADWDFWGATEVGLDELRAQYDLPPAAAELLA
;
A
#
# COMPACT_ATOMS: atom_id res chain seq x y z
N MET A 1 1.38 0.22 13.41
CA MET A 1 0.56 0.76 14.51
C MET A 1 -0.65 -0.13 14.77
N ILE A 2 -0.68 -0.82 15.91
CA ILE A 2 -1.94 -1.33 16.48
C ILE A 2 -2.82 -0.11 16.77
N LEU A 3 -3.98 -0.01 16.13
CA LEU A 3 -5.01 0.96 16.49
C LEU A 3 -5.40 0.69 17.95
N ARG A 4 -4.99 1.59 18.84
CA ARG A 4 -5.30 1.51 20.28
C ARG A 4 -6.71 2.02 20.54
N VAL A 5 -7.69 1.32 19.99
CA VAL A 5 -9.11 1.62 20.15
C VAL A 5 -9.73 0.78 21.28
N PRO A 6 -10.73 1.29 22.01
CA PRO A 6 -11.42 0.51 23.03
C PRO A 6 -12.11 -0.73 22.45
N ARG A 7 -12.26 -1.77 23.29
CA ARG A 7 -12.92 -3.05 22.91
C ARG A 7 -14.26 -2.86 22.17
N PRO A 8 -15.18 -1.98 22.61
CA PRO A 8 -16.43 -1.75 21.87
C PRO A 8 -16.25 -1.22 20.44
N GLN A 9 -15.25 -0.36 20.24
CA GLN A 9 -14.93 0.22 18.93
C GLN A 9 -14.28 -0.84 18.03
N SER A 10 -13.35 -1.64 18.57
CA SER A 10 -12.76 -2.79 17.87
C SER A 10 -13.82 -3.81 17.46
N ASP A 11 -14.77 -4.16 18.35
CA ASP A 11 -15.87 -5.08 18.04
C ASP A 11 -16.81 -4.49 16.96
N ALA A 12 -17.01 -3.17 16.95
CA ALA A 12 -17.82 -2.52 15.94
C ALA A 12 -17.16 -2.54 14.55
N ILE A 13 -15.85 -2.26 14.47
CA ILE A 13 -15.08 -2.33 13.22
C ILE A 13 -15.10 -3.75 12.66
N LEU A 14 -14.81 -4.76 13.48
CA LEU A 14 -14.85 -6.17 13.06
C LEU A 14 -16.26 -6.62 12.66
N GLY A 15 -17.29 -6.09 13.31
CA GLY A 15 -18.68 -6.36 12.94
C GLY A 15 -19.07 -5.70 11.62
N ALA A 16 -18.59 -4.50 11.32
CA ALA A 16 -18.77 -3.86 10.03
C ALA A 16 -18.05 -4.63 8.92
N MET A 17 -16.81 -5.09 9.19
CA MET A 17 -16.09 -5.99 8.29
C MET A 17 -16.90 -7.26 8.00
N ARG A 18 -17.45 -7.91 9.04
CA ARG A 18 -18.30 -9.09 8.84
C ARG A 18 -19.58 -8.80 8.05
N ALA A 19 -20.16 -7.61 8.19
CA ALA A 19 -21.31 -7.19 7.39
C ALA A 19 -20.96 -7.08 5.90
N ILE A 20 -19.80 -6.49 5.56
CA ILE A 20 -19.27 -6.46 4.18
C ILE A 20 -19.10 -7.88 3.63
N ALA A 21 -18.47 -8.77 4.40
CA ALA A 21 -18.23 -10.13 3.95
C ALA A 21 -19.51 -10.94 3.69
N LEU A 22 -20.61 -10.62 4.39
CA LEU A 22 -21.93 -11.23 4.19
C LEU A 22 -22.73 -10.60 3.05
N ALA A 23 -22.30 -9.46 2.50
CA ALA A 23 -23.02 -8.77 1.44
C ALA A 23 -23.05 -9.55 0.11
N HIS A 24 -22.19 -10.56 -0.06
CA HIS A 24 -22.16 -11.47 -1.20
C HIS A 24 -23.44 -12.30 -1.41
N GLY A 25 -24.31 -12.43 -0.40
CA GLY A 25 -25.55 -13.21 -0.48
C GLY A 25 -25.52 -14.51 0.33
N GLU A 26 -26.28 -15.52 -0.10
CA GLU A 26 -26.62 -16.70 0.71
C GLU A 26 -25.46 -17.69 0.95
N GLU A 27 -24.34 -17.56 0.23
CA GLU A 27 -23.17 -18.45 0.34
C GLU A 27 -22.36 -18.26 1.64
N GLY A 28 -22.70 -17.23 2.43
CA GLY A 28 -22.02 -16.92 3.68
C GLY A 28 -20.68 -16.20 3.48
N VAL A 29 -19.83 -16.22 4.50
CA VAL A 29 -18.52 -15.52 4.49
C VAL A 29 -17.50 -16.35 3.67
N ALA A 30 -16.79 -15.76 2.72
CA ALA A 30 -15.72 -16.43 1.98
C ALA A 30 -14.49 -16.72 2.86
N ASP A 31 -13.65 -17.69 2.48
CA ASP A 31 -12.39 -17.96 3.21
C ASP A 31 -11.43 -16.77 3.21
N ALA A 32 -11.30 -16.08 2.09
CA ALA A 32 -10.47 -14.88 1.98
C ALA A 32 -10.95 -13.77 2.93
N ASP A 33 -12.26 -13.56 3.03
CA ASP A 33 -12.85 -12.60 3.97
C ASP A 33 -12.59 -13.00 5.43
N ARG A 34 -12.78 -14.29 5.78
CA ARG A 34 -12.45 -14.80 7.13
C ARG A 34 -11.00 -14.53 7.51
N GLN A 35 -10.08 -14.87 6.62
CA GLN A 35 -8.65 -14.67 6.85
C GLN A 35 -8.29 -13.19 6.98
N THR A 36 -8.94 -12.33 6.19
CA THR A 36 -8.76 -10.88 6.24
C THR A 36 -9.24 -10.27 7.54
N ILE A 37 -10.43 -10.67 8.01
CA ILE A 37 -10.99 -10.25 9.30
C ILE A 37 -10.08 -10.72 10.44
N ALA A 38 -9.65 -11.99 10.43
CA ALA A 38 -8.79 -12.53 11.47
C ALA A 38 -7.42 -11.85 11.53
N ALA A 39 -6.82 -11.56 10.37
CA ALA A 39 -5.54 -10.85 10.29
C ALA A 39 -5.65 -9.40 10.77
N ALA A 40 -6.69 -8.68 10.33
CA ALA A 40 -6.98 -7.33 10.79
C ALA A 40 -7.22 -7.26 12.30
N ALA A 41 -7.98 -8.21 12.85
CA ALA A 41 -8.23 -8.29 14.28
C ALA A 41 -6.94 -8.42 15.09
N GLN A 42 -6.06 -9.36 14.71
CA GLN A 42 -4.82 -9.63 15.45
C GLN A 42 -3.78 -8.52 15.26
N ILE A 43 -3.52 -8.14 14.01
CA ILE A 43 -2.39 -7.25 13.67
C ILE A 43 -2.76 -5.79 13.89
N VAL A 44 -3.93 -5.36 13.41
CA VAL A 44 -4.32 -3.94 13.44
C VAL A 44 -5.03 -3.59 14.75
N LEU A 45 -5.88 -4.46 15.28
CA LEU A 45 -6.70 -4.18 16.46
C LEU A 45 -6.18 -4.84 17.76
N GLY A 46 -5.07 -5.58 17.69
CA GLY A 46 -4.44 -6.20 18.86
C GLY A 46 -5.31 -7.25 19.57
N ARG A 47 -6.13 -7.99 18.82
CA ARG A 47 -7.04 -9.02 19.35
C ARG A 47 -6.37 -10.37 19.46
N ASP A 48 -6.83 -11.17 20.41
CA ASP A 48 -6.39 -12.54 20.55
C ASP A 48 -6.86 -13.40 19.35
N PRO A 49 -6.10 -14.43 18.93
CA PRO A 49 -6.53 -15.34 17.88
C PRO A 49 -7.91 -15.95 18.18
N GLY A 50 -8.83 -15.89 17.20
CA GLY A 50 -10.20 -16.42 17.30
C GLY A 50 -11.23 -15.44 17.88
N ASP A 51 -10.82 -14.30 18.45
CA ASP A 51 -11.76 -13.31 19.00
C ASP A 51 -12.76 -12.78 17.97
N ALA A 52 -12.34 -12.68 16.70
CA ALA A 52 -13.14 -12.10 15.63
C ALA A 52 -14.26 -13.03 15.13
N ASP A 53 -14.15 -14.35 15.33
CA ASP A 53 -15.07 -15.35 14.75
C ASP A 53 -16.50 -15.20 15.30
N SER A 54 -16.61 -14.70 16.54
CA SER A 54 -17.87 -14.53 17.25
C SER A 54 -18.50 -13.14 17.10
N VAL A 55 -17.79 -12.19 16.47
CA VAL A 55 -18.26 -10.80 16.39
C VAL A 55 -19.51 -10.72 15.49
N THR A 56 -20.60 -10.18 16.01
CA THR A 56 -21.84 -10.03 15.25
C THR A 56 -21.72 -8.94 14.18
N PRO A 57 -22.30 -9.12 12.98
CA PRO A 57 -22.35 -8.06 11.97
C PRO A 57 -22.94 -6.76 12.52
N ARG A 58 -22.42 -5.62 12.08
CA ARG A 58 -22.90 -4.29 12.46
C ARG A 58 -23.36 -3.51 11.26
N ASP A 59 -24.40 -2.70 11.44
CA ASP A 59 -24.85 -1.74 10.42
C ASP A 59 -24.06 -0.41 10.49
N PRO A 60 -24.19 0.48 9.48
CA PRO A 60 -23.48 1.76 9.46
C PRO A 60 -23.70 2.64 10.69
N GLN A 61 -24.92 2.72 11.21
CA GLN A 61 -25.26 3.55 12.36
C GLN A 61 -24.67 3.00 13.66
N GLN A 62 -24.63 1.67 13.80
CA GLN A 62 -23.99 0.99 14.92
C GLN A 62 -22.48 1.21 14.93
N LEU A 63 -21.82 1.21 13.77
CA LEU A 63 -20.40 1.58 13.69
C LEU A 63 -20.20 3.04 14.10
N ALA A 64 -20.97 3.96 13.50
CA ALA A 64 -20.87 5.39 13.77
C ALA A 64 -21.07 5.74 15.25
N ALA A 65 -22.02 5.08 15.93
CA ALA A 65 -22.28 5.30 17.35
C ALA A 65 -21.10 4.92 18.28
N THR A 66 -20.10 4.21 17.78
CA THR A 66 -18.93 3.74 18.57
C THR A 66 -17.61 4.37 18.16
N MET A 67 -17.58 5.16 17.08
CA MET A 67 -16.34 5.81 16.63
C MET A 67 -16.03 7.01 17.52
N LEU A 68 -14.80 7.04 18.03
CA LEU A 68 -14.36 8.07 18.97
C LEU A 68 -13.58 9.20 18.31
N SER A 69 -13.04 8.99 17.11
CA SER A 69 -12.27 10.00 16.39
C SER A 69 -12.46 9.92 14.86
N PRO A 70 -12.30 11.04 14.14
CA PRO A 70 -12.29 11.04 12.67
C PRO A 70 -11.16 10.20 12.07
N ASP A 71 -10.01 10.10 12.74
CA ASP A 71 -8.88 9.29 12.28
C ASP A 71 -9.21 7.80 12.34
N ASP A 72 -9.80 7.34 13.44
CA ASP A 72 -10.25 5.96 13.55
C ASP A 72 -11.36 5.64 12.54
N ALA A 73 -12.25 6.60 12.28
CA ALA A 73 -13.29 6.46 11.28
C ALA A 73 -12.69 6.27 9.88
N ARG A 74 -11.70 7.10 9.49
CA ARG A 74 -10.97 6.92 8.22
C ARG A 74 -10.29 5.55 8.14
N GLN A 75 -9.62 5.12 9.21
CA GLN A 75 -8.96 3.81 9.24
C GLN A 75 -9.96 2.66 9.15
N ALA A 76 -11.11 2.76 9.82
CA ALA A 76 -12.18 1.77 9.70
C ALA A 76 -12.65 1.66 8.25
N ILE A 77 -12.91 2.77 7.54
CA ILE A 77 -13.33 2.72 6.13
C ILE A 77 -12.26 2.11 5.23
N ARG A 78 -10.97 2.40 5.46
CA ARG A 78 -9.87 1.75 4.72
C ARG A 78 -9.88 0.23 4.89
N MET A 79 -10.11 -0.25 6.12
CA MET A 79 -10.24 -1.69 6.39
C MET A 79 -11.45 -2.31 5.69
N LEU A 80 -12.59 -1.62 5.66
CA LEU A 80 -13.78 -2.07 4.93
C LEU A 80 -13.55 -2.09 3.41
N ALA A 81 -12.86 -1.09 2.88
CA ALA A 81 -12.49 -1.01 1.46
C ALA A 81 -11.55 -2.16 1.04
N VAL A 82 -10.50 -2.45 1.82
CA VAL A 82 -9.62 -3.61 1.56
C VAL A 82 -10.41 -4.92 1.60
N LEU A 83 -11.26 -5.10 2.62
CA LEU A 83 -12.09 -6.31 2.73
C LEU A 83 -13.06 -6.46 1.56
N SER A 84 -13.56 -5.35 1.01
CA SER A 84 -14.48 -5.40 -0.13
C SER A 84 -13.87 -6.02 -1.39
N LEU A 85 -12.53 -6.09 -1.46
CA LEU A 85 -11.77 -6.66 -2.57
C LEU A 85 -11.06 -7.98 -2.22
N ALA A 86 -11.11 -8.41 -0.96
CA ALA A 86 -10.28 -9.50 -0.43
C ALA A 86 -10.54 -10.84 -1.12
N ASP A 87 -11.77 -11.10 -1.54
CA ASP A 87 -12.17 -12.32 -2.27
C ASP A 87 -11.80 -12.31 -3.76
N GLY A 88 -11.10 -11.27 -4.24
CA GLY A 88 -10.58 -11.20 -5.61
C GLY A 88 -11.61 -10.75 -6.63
N ARG A 89 -12.68 -10.11 -6.18
CA ARG A 89 -13.79 -9.63 -7.02
C ARG A 89 -14.14 -8.20 -6.67
N VAL A 90 -14.62 -7.46 -7.66
CA VAL A 90 -15.29 -6.18 -7.43
C VAL A 90 -16.79 -6.45 -7.34
N ASP A 91 -17.33 -6.38 -6.13
CA ASP A 91 -18.74 -6.66 -5.85
C ASP A 91 -19.50 -5.35 -5.58
N ALA A 92 -20.52 -5.06 -6.41
CA ALA A 92 -21.29 -3.83 -6.29
C ALA A 92 -22.04 -3.70 -4.96
N GLY A 93 -22.47 -4.83 -4.36
CA GLY A 93 -23.13 -4.86 -3.06
C GLY A 93 -22.16 -4.53 -1.93
N LYS A 94 -20.96 -5.14 -1.93
CA LYS A 94 -19.89 -4.80 -0.99
C LYS A 94 -19.49 -3.33 -1.12
N THR A 95 -19.23 -2.86 -2.34
CA THR A 95 -18.84 -1.46 -2.59
C THR A 95 -19.90 -0.47 -2.13
N ALA A 96 -21.18 -0.71 -2.45
CA ALA A 96 -22.28 0.14 -2.00
C ALA A 96 -22.41 0.15 -0.47
N LEU A 97 -22.12 -0.97 0.21
CA LEU A 97 -22.14 -1.04 1.66
C LEU A 97 -20.94 -0.31 2.29
N VAL A 98 -19.73 -0.38 1.69
CA VAL A 98 -18.59 0.46 2.11
C VAL A 98 -18.95 1.95 2.03
N GLN A 99 -19.61 2.39 0.95
CA GLN A 99 -20.06 3.78 0.82
C GLN A 99 -21.06 4.16 1.93
N GLN A 100 -22.02 3.29 2.26
CA GLN A 100 -22.96 3.56 3.35
C GLN A 100 -22.26 3.70 4.72
N PHE A 101 -21.23 2.89 4.98
CA PHE A 101 -20.41 3.06 6.18
C PHE A 101 -19.65 4.39 6.16
N ALA A 102 -19.07 4.76 5.02
CA ALA A 102 -18.35 6.03 4.87
C ALA A 102 -19.27 7.23 5.10
N ASP A 103 -20.47 7.22 4.51
CA ASP A 103 -21.50 8.27 4.69
C ASP A 103 -21.90 8.40 6.16
N ALA A 104 -22.13 7.27 6.86
CA ALA A 104 -22.51 7.27 8.28
C ALA A 104 -21.39 7.81 9.19
N LEU A 105 -20.13 7.65 8.77
CA LEU A 105 -18.95 8.15 9.47
C LEU A 105 -18.52 9.56 9.02
N GLY A 106 -19.15 10.13 7.99
CA GLY A 106 -18.75 11.40 7.40
C GLY A 106 -17.36 11.36 6.75
N VAL A 107 -16.94 10.20 6.25
CA VAL A 107 -15.66 10.00 5.56
C VAL A 107 -15.89 10.20 4.06
N ASP A 108 -15.24 11.21 3.50
CA ASP A 108 -15.22 11.49 2.06
C ASP A 108 -13.78 11.40 1.56
N GLU A 109 -13.50 10.40 0.76
CA GLU A 109 -12.15 10.05 0.29
C GLU A 109 -12.23 9.56 -1.15
N GLU A 110 -11.27 9.96 -1.98
CA GLU A 110 -11.32 9.73 -3.42
C GLU A 110 -11.31 8.25 -3.83
N TYR A 111 -10.69 7.38 -3.02
CA TYR A 111 -10.68 5.94 -3.28
C TYR A 111 -12.08 5.31 -3.24
N LEU A 112 -13.05 5.90 -2.53
CA LEU A 112 -14.43 5.43 -2.51
C LEU A 112 -15.09 5.62 -3.89
N ARG A 113 -14.79 6.75 -4.56
CA ARG A 113 -15.22 7.00 -5.94
C ARG A 113 -14.58 5.99 -6.89
N ILE A 114 -13.28 5.71 -6.75
CA ILE A 114 -12.58 4.69 -7.56
C ILE A 114 -13.26 3.32 -7.43
N LEU A 115 -13.61 2.90 -6.21
CA LEU A 115 -14.34 1.64 -5.98
C LEU A 115 -15.71 1.64 -6.67
N ALA A 116 -16.48 2.73 -6.52
CA ALA A 116 -17.80 2.87 -7.12
C ALA A 116 -17.75 2.85 -8.66
N GLU A 117 -16.81 3.59 -9.27
CA GLU A 117 -16.55 3.60 -10.72
C GLU A 117 -16.20 2.20 -11.22
N THR A 118 -15.32 1.50 -10.52
CA THR A 118 -14.92 0.14 -10.88
C THR A 118 -16.10 -0.84 -10.80
N ALA A 119 -16.91 -0.77 -9.74
CA ALA A 119 -18.12 -1.58 -9.60
C ALA A 119 -19.20 -1.27 -10.66
N ALA A 120 -19.23 -0.03 -11.18
CA ALA A 120 -20.10 0.37 -12.28
C ALA A 120 -19.58 -0.05 -13.67
N GLY A 121 -18.36 -0.61 -13.75
CA GLY A 121 -17.72 -1.01 -15.00
C GLY A 121 -16.86 0.07 -15.66
N GLU A 122 -16.71 1.24 -15.02
CA GLU A 122 -15.90 2.37 -15.49
C GLU A 122 -14.40 2.18 -15.15
N VAL A 123 -13.87 0.99 -15.43
CA VAL A 123 -12.52 0.56 -15.02
C VAL A 123 -11.42 1.46 -15.58
N ALA A 124 -11.58 1.96 -16.80
CA ALA A 124 -10.61 2.86 -17.42
C ALA A 124 -10.49 4.20 -16.69
N GLN A 125 -11.62 4.74 -16.21
CA GLN A 125 -11.65 5.98 -15.44
C GLN A 125 -10.99 5.78 -14.06
N ALA A 126 -11.35 4.67 -13.38
CA ALA A 126 -10.74 4.27 -12.13
C ALA A 126 -9.21 4.10 -12.26
N ALA A 127 -8.75 3.39 -13.30
CA ALA A 127 -7.33 3.17 -13.57
C ALA A 127 -6.58 4.49 -13.83
N ALA A 128 -7.13 5.39 -14.65
CA ALA A 128 -6.53 6.70 -14.90
C ALA A 128 -6.46 7.56 -13.63
N CYS A 129 -7.42 7.42 -12.71
CA CYS A 129 -7.36 8.07 -11.41
C CYS A 129 -6.26 7.50 -10.53
N ILE A 130 -6.17 6.17 -10.44
CA ILE A 130 -5.14 5.46 -9.67
C ILE A 130 -3.74 5.86 -10.15
N VAL A 131 -3.49 5.82 -11.46
CA VAL A 131 -2.18 6.15 -12.05
C VAL A 131 -1.76 7.58 -11.70
N ARG A 132 -2.68 8.55 -11.82
CA ARG A 132 -2.39 9.94 -11.44
C ARG A 132 -2.05 10.06 -9.96
N LYS A 133 -2.84 9.43 -9.09
CA LYS A 133 -2.61 9.50 -7.64
C LYS A 133 -1.32 8.83 -7.21
N ASN A 134 -0.99 7.69 -7.80
CA ASN A 134 0.28 7.04 -7.56
C ASN A 134 1.45 7.92 -8.01
N ALA A 135 1.36 8.59 -9.16
CA ALA A 135 2.45 9.48 -9.58
C ALA A 135 2.54 10.76 -8.72
N GLU A 136 1.39 11.31 -8.32
CA GLU A 136 1.30 12.51 -7.46
C GLU A 136 1.85 12.28 -6.05
N SER A 137 1.82 11.04 -5.52
CA SER A 137 2.37 10.71 -4.19
C SER A 137 3.91 10.74 -4.14
N PHE A 138 4.60 10.81 -5.29
CA PHE A 138 6.05 10.97 -5.33
C PHE A 138 6.42 12.42 -5.63
N PRO A 139 6.81 13.23 -4.62
CA PRO A 139 6.92 14.69 -4.77
C PRO A 139 8.02 15.14 -5.74
N HIS A 140 9.01 14.29 -6.00
CA HIS A 140 10.11 14.57 -6.92
C HIS A 140 9.89 13.98 -8.32
N LEU A 141 8.77 13.29 -8.56
CA LEU A 141 8.42 12.78 -9.87
C LEU A 141 7.81 13.90 -10.72
N ASN A 142 8.38 14.13 -11.91
CA ASN A 142 7.79 15.06 -12.86
C ASN A 142 6.59 14.43 -13.57
N THR A 143 5.38 14.73 -13.09
CA THR A 143 4.11 14.19 -13.62
C THR A 143 3.62 14.90 -14.89
N THR A 144 4.39 15.81 -15.47
CA THR A 144 4.00 16.53 -16.69
C THR A 144 3.67 15.57 -17.83
N GLY A 145 2.46 15.68 -18.37
CA GLY A 145 2.02 14.87 -19.51
C GLY A 145 1.46 13.49 -19.15
N ILE A 146 1.29 13.17 -17.85
CA ILE A 146 0.75 11.87 -17.40
C ILE A 146 -0.65 11.55 -17.97
N ASP A 147 -1.48 12.59 -18.22
CA ASP A 147 -2.80 12.45 -18.84
C ASP A 147 -2.74 12.01 -20.31
N HIS A 148 -1.60 12.22 -20.97
CA HIS A 148 -1.38 11.85 -22.37
C HIS A 148 -0.64 10.52 -22.50
N ASP A 149 0.33 10.29 -21.62
CA ASP A 149 1.13 9.08 -21.54
C ASP A 149 1.41 8.74 -20.07
N ALA A 150 0.70 7.72 -19.58
CA ALA A 150 0.77 7.24 -18.19
C ALA A 150 2.16 6.74 -17.76
N ILE A 151 3.05 6.47 -18.73
CA ILE A 151 4.34 5.83 -18.51
C ILE A 151 5.49 6.83 -18.70
N ALA A 152 5.35 7.79 -19.61
CA ALA A 152 6.41 8.75 -19.94
C ALA A 152 7.06 9.44 -18.72
N PRO A 153 6.31 9.90 -17.69
CA PRO A 153 6.89 10.45 -16.46
C PRO A 153 7.91 9.54 -15.77
N PHE A 154 7.70 8.23 -15.84
CA PHE A 154 8.55 7.24 -15.19
C PHE A 154 9.80 6.88 -16.02
N LEU A 155 9.87 7.25 -17.30
CA LEU A 155 10.97 6.86 -18.21
C LEU A 155 11.65 8.06 -18.88
N PRO A 156 12.15 9.05 -18.11
CA PRO A 156 12.67 10.31 -18.65
C PRO A 156 13.99 10.13 -19.43
N TYR A 157 14.74 9.07 -19.16
CA TYR A 157 16.10 8.89 -19.67
C TYR A 157 16.18 8.24 -21.05
N ARG A 158 15.06 7.72 -21.60
CA ARG A 158 15.02 7.09 -22.94
C ARG A 158 15.59 8.00 -24.03
N GLU A 159 15.20 9.27 -23.99
CA GLU A 159 15.62 10.29 -24.96
C GLU A 159 16.68 11.25 -24.39
N ALA A 160 16.83 11.28 -23.06
CA ALA A 160 17.73 12.20 -22.35
C ALA A 160 18.50 11.49 -21.21
N PRO A 161 19.44 10.59 -21.53
CA PRO A 161 20.21 9.88 -20.52
C PRO A 161 21.11 10.82 -19.72
N ASP A 162 21.34 10.46 -18.45
CA ASP A 162 22.22 11.17 -17.52
C ASP A 162 23.28 10.20 -16.98
N ALA A 163 24.41 10.15 -17.68
CA ALA A 163 25.53 9.28 -17.30
C ALA A 163 26.20 9.69 -15.98
N GLN A 164 26.07 10.95 -15.54
CA GLN A 164 26.63 11.39 -14.26
C GLN A 164 25.77 10.89 -13.11
N LEU A 165 24.44 10.94 -13.27
CA LEU A 165 23.50 10.40 -12.31
C LEU A 165 23.65 8.88 -12.16
N GLU A 166 23.71 8.16 -13.28
CA GLU A 166 23.91 6.70 -13.28
C GLU A 166 25.22 6.32 -12.56
N ALA A 167 26.31 7.04 -12.86
CA ALA A 167 27.60 6.82 -12.20
C ALA A 167 27.53 7.09 -10.69
N ARG A 168 26.74 8.08 -10.25
CA ARG A 168 26.56 8.40 -8.84
C ARG A 168 25.83 7.28 -8.08
N TYR A 169 24.78 6.70 -8.65
CA TYR A 169 24.11 5.53 -8.06
C TYR A 169 24.99 4.28 -8.08
N SER A 170 25.73 4.06 -9.18
CA SER A 170 26.68 2.95 -9.29
C SER A 170 27.78 3.02 -8.22
N ALA A 171 28.26 4.22 -7.89
CA ALA A 171 29.27 4.44 -6.85
C ALA A 171 28.81 4.06 -5.43
N LEU A 172 27.50 3.91 -5.18
CA LEU A 172 27.01 3.37 -3.91
C LEU A 172 27.52 1.94 -3.65
N GLY A 173 27.88 1.22 -4.72
CA GLY A 173 28.56 -0.07 -4.63
C GLY A 173 29.95 0.00 -3.97
N GLU A 174 30.58 1.17 -3.84
CA GLU A 174 31.88 1.32 -3.18
C GLU A 174 31.76 1.51 -1.65
N LEU A 175 30.55 1.76 -1.16
CA LEU A 175 30.30 1.95 0.27
C LEU A 175 30.51 0.64 1.07
N PRO A 176 30.81 0.75 2.38
CA PRO A 176 31.02 -0.41 3.23
C PRO A 176 29.83 -1.38 3.22
N HIS A 177 30.11 -2.68 3.22
CA HIS A 177 29.08 -3.70 3.41
C HIS A 177 28.29 -3.44 4.70
N GLY A 178 26.97 -3.54 4.59
CA GLY A 178 26.04 -3.24 5.68
C GLY A 178 25.59 -1.78 5.76
N SER A 179 26.13 -0.87 4.95
CA SER A 179 25.53 0.47 4.81
C SER A 179 24.25 0.44 3.97
N PHE A 180 23.38 1.42 4.18
CA PHE A 180 22.13 1.56 3.44
C PHE A 180 22.36 1.75 1.94
N GLY A 181 23.28 2.63 1.54
CA GLY A 181 23.61 2.87 0.14
C GLY A 181 24.17 1.62 -0.55
N ARG A 182 25.02 0.86 0.15
CA ARG A 182 25.55 -0.41 -0.38
C ARG A 182 24.43 -1.43 -0.59
N ALA A 183 23.47 -1.52 0.34
CA ALA A 183 22.31 -2.39 0.21
C ALA A 183 21.37 -1.95 -0.94
N PHE A 184 21.18 -0.64 -1.14
CA PHE A 184 20.43 -0.10 -2.27
C PHE A 184 21.07 -0.48 -3.62
N HIS A 185 22.39 -0.34 -3.73
CA HIS A 185 23.11 -0.78 -4.92
C HIS A 185 22.95 -2.30 -5.16
N GLU A 186 23.08 -3.12 -4.12
CA GLU A 186 22.93 -4.58 -4.22
C GLU A 186 21.49 -4.98 -4.62
N HIS A 187 20.48 -4.26 -4.15
CA HIS A 187 19.09 -4.41 -4.60
C HIS A 187 18.97 -4.23 -6.12
N PHE A 188 19.53 -3.16 -6.68
CA PHE A 188 19.50 -2.92 -8.12
C PHE A 188 20.23 -4.00 -8.92
N VAL A 189 21.46 -4.33 -8.53
CA VAL A 189 22.29 -5.30 -9.25
C VAL A 189 21.69 -6.70 -9.21
N SER A 190 21.14 -7.13 -8.07
CA SER A 190 20.56 -8.47 -7.92
C SER A 190 19.27 -8.67 -8.72
N HIS A 191 18.47 -7.61 -8.90
CA HIS A 191 17.24 -7.66 -9.69
C HIS A 191 17.45 -7.26 -11.16
N GLY A 192 18.67 -6.87 -11.55
CA GLY A 192 19.00 -6.46 -12.92
C GLY A 192 18.36 -5.12 -13.33
N PHE A 193 18.07 -4.26 -12.36
CA PHE A 193 17.48 -2.96 -12.60
C PHE A 193 18.54 -1.98 -13.13
N ALA A 194 18.11 -1.09 -14.03
CA ALA A 194 18.92 0.01 -14.50
C ALA A 194 18.82 1.18 -13.51
N PHE A 195 19.96 1.76 -13.12
CA PHE A 195 19.98 2.91 -12.22
C PHE A 195 19.38 4.16 -12.87
N PRO A 196 18.88 5.12 -12.07
CA PRO A 196 18.48 6.44 -12.58
C PRO A 196 19.59 7.08 -13.42
N GLY A 197 19.23 7.66 -14.56
CA GLY A 197 20.16 8.20 -15.55
C GLY A 197 20.44 7.27 -16.74
N ASN A 198 20.29 5.97 -16.56
CA ASN A 198 20.40 4.99 -17.65
C ASN A 198 19.17 5.09 -18.59
N PRO A 199 19.30 4.91 -19.93
CA PRO A 199 18.14 4.91 -20.84
C PRO A 199 17.00 3.94 -20.51
N ALA A 200 17.30 2.85 -19.81
CA ALA A 200 16.32 1.87 -19.33
C ALA A 200 15.90 2.09 -17.86
N GLY A 201 16.50 3.07 -17.17
CA GLY A 201 16.22 3.40 -15.78
C GLY A 201 14.91 4.14 -15.61
N LEU A 202 14.27 3.92 -14.46
CA LEU A 202 13.10 4.68 -14.03
C LEU A 202 13.52 6.03 -13.44
N ALA A 203 12.60 7.00 -13.46
CA ALA A 203 12.82 8.34 -12.94
C ALA A 203 13.34 8.35 -11.49
N GLU A 204 14.41 9.09 -11.22
CA GLU A 204 15.02 9.20 -9.88
C GLU A 204 14.00 9.54 -8.78
N GLY A 205 13.08 10.47 -9.08
CA GLY A 205 12.07 10.93 -8.13
C GLY A 205 11.05 9.86 -7.70
N PHE A 206 10.89 8.79 -8.48
CA PHE A 206 10.11 7.61 -8.11
C PHE A 206 11.01 6.53 -7.51
N THR A 207 12.07 6.15 -8.24
CA THR A 207 12.98 5.07 -7.88
C THR A 207 13.58 5.24 -6.49
N THR A 208 14.08 6.44 -6.18
CA THR A 208 14.82 6.67 -4.94
C THR A 208 13.97 6.35 -3.71
N PRO A 209 12.79 6.98 -3.50
CA PRO A 209 11.94 6.64 -2.36
C PRO A 209 11.31 5.24 -2.45
N HIS A 210 10.91 4.78 -3.65
CA HIS A 210 10.29 3.46 -3.84
C HIS A 210 11.24 2.31 -3.48
N ASP A 211 12.41 2.25 -4.13
CA ASP A 211 13.37 1.16 -3.91
C ASP A 211 14.06 1.26 -2.55
N SER A 212 14.15 2.47 -1.98
CA SER A 212 14.56 2.62 -0.57
C SER A 212 13.56 1.93 0.37
N SER A 213 12.27 1.96 0.05
CA SER A 213 11.24 1.28 0.82
C SER A 213 11.41 -0.25 0.77
N HIS A 214 11.79 -0.83 -0.38
CA HIS A 214 12.17 -2.25 -0.44
C HIS A 214 13.35 -2.58 0.45
N VAL A 215 14.45 -1.82 0.33
CA VAL A 215 15.70 -2.07 1.06
C VAL A 215 15.49 -1.96 2.57
N LEU A 216 14.77 -0.94 3.02
CA LEU A 216 14.48 -0.73 4.44
C LEU A 216 13.51 -1.78 4.97
N SER A 217 12.37 -1.98 4.30
CA SER A 217 11.31 -2.89 4.76
C SER A 217 11.69 -4.38 4.66
N GLY A 218 12.55 -4.73 3.70
CA GLY A 218 12.93 -6.10 3.38
C GLY A 218 11.89 -6.85 2.53
N TYR A 219 10.86 -6.19 1.99
CA TYR A 219 9.95 -6.82 1.03
C TYR A 219 10.65 -7.00 -0.33
N SER A 220 10.56 -8.19 -0.92
CA SER A 220 11.11 -8.44 -2.27
C SER A 220 10.36 -7.69 -3.38
N THR A 221 10.85 -7.82 -4.61
CA THR A 221 10.20 -7.33 -5.84
C THR A 221 9.33 -8.40 -6.52
N SER A 222 8.94 -9.46 -5.79
CA SER A 222 7.91 -10.40 -6.27
C SER A 222 6.54 -9.69 -6.28
N GLN A 223 5.54 -10.20 -6.99
CA GLN A 223 4.21 -9.55 -7.02
C GLN A 223 3.62 -9.36 -5.62
N LEU A 224 3.84 -10.32 -4.72
CA LEU A 224 3.42 -10.21 -3.32
C LEU A 224 4.29 -9.22 -2.54
N GLY A 225 5.58 -9.15 -2.85
CA GLY A 225 6.51 -8.20 -2.24
C GLY A 225 6.21 -6.76 -2.63
N GLU A 226 5.90 -6.51 -3.91
CA GLU A 226 5.43 -5.23 -4.41
C GLU A 226 4.10 -4.82 -3.74
N LEU A 227 3.16 -5.77 -3.57
CA LEU A 227 1.92 -5.51 -2.84
C LEU A 227 2.22 -5.06 -1.40
N CYS A 228 3.18 -5.72 -0.74
CA CYS A 228 3.57 -5.37 0.62
C CYS A 228 4.33 -4.04 0.69
N VAL A 229 5.27 -3.75 -0.23
CA VAL A 229 6.04 -2.50 -0.19
C VAL A 229 5.14 -1.30 -0.44
N SER A 230 4.20 -1.39 -1.38
CA SER A 230 3.28 -0.27 -1.64
C SER A 230 2.32 -0.08 -0.47
N THR A 231 1.81 -1.17 0.12
CA THR A 231 1.02 -1.08 1.36
C THR A 231 1.80 -0.42 2.50
N PHE A 232 3.09 -0.73 2.61
CA PHE A 232 3.99 -0.13 3.58
C PHE A 232 4.22 1.36 3.30
N ILE A 233 4.44 1.74 2.04
CA ILE A 233 4.56 3.14 1.60
C ILE A 233 3.28 3.90 1.93
N GLY A 234 2.10 3.41 1.54
CA GLY A 234 0.84 4.08 1.82
C GLY A 234 0.57 4.26 3.32
N ALA A 235 1.03 3.34 4.16
CA ALA A 235 0.90 3.49 5.60
C ALA A 235 1.90 4.48 6.21
N MET A 236 3.10 4.60 5.64
CA MET A 236 4.19 5.50 6.08
C MET A 236 4.03 6.93 5.55
N HIS A 237 3.64 7.09 4.28
CA HIS A 237 3.43 8.34 3.56
C HIS A 237 1.92 8.54 3.34
N PRO A 238 1.19 9.16 4.28
CA PRO A 238 -0.28 9.20 4.27
C PRO A 238 -0.85 10.21 3.26
N ASP A 239 -0.20 10.40 2.11
CA ASP A 239 -0.76 11.12 0.97
C ASP A 239 -1.54 10.15 0.08
N HIS A 240 -2.87 10.22 0.16
CA HIS A 240 -3.78 9.39 -0.65
C HIS A 240 -3.49 7.87 -0.55
N PRO A 241 -3.30 7.30 0.66
CA PRO A 241 -2.67 5.99 0.85
C PRO A 241 -3.43 4.83 0.20
N MET A 242 -4.76 4.96 0.08
CA MET A 242 -5.57 3.96 -0.62
C MET A 242 -5.46 4.12 -2.14
N SER A 243 -5.72 5.31 -2.67
CA SER A 243 -5.79 5.51 -4.13
C SER A 243 -4.42 5.52 -4.81
N ALA A 244 -3.37 5.95 -4.10
CA ALA A 244 -2.01 6.05 -4.61
C ALA A 244 -1.21 4.75 -4.45
N GLU A 245 -1.47 3.97 -3.40
CA GLU A 245 -0.62 2.81 -3.06
C GLU A 245 -1.40 1.50 -2.97
N VAL A 246 -2.40 1.39 -2.09
CA VAL A 246 -3.11 0.10 -1.89
C VAL A 246 -3.97 -0.35 -3.07
N LEU A 247 -4.77 0.54 -3.65
CA LEU A 247 -5.62 0.20 -4.79
C LEU A 247 -4.82 -0.18 -6.05
N PRO A 248 -3.73 0.53 -6.44
CA PRO A 248 -2.96 0.11 -7.61
C PRO A 248 -2.50 -1.35 -7.53
N VAL A 249 -1.99 -1.77 -6.38
CA VAL A 249 -1.43 -3.12 -6.19
C VAL A 249 -2.50 -4.19 -6.04
N LEU A 250 -3.63 -3.88 -5.39
CA LEU A 250 -4.78 -4.79 -5.35
C LEU A 250 -5.42 -4.94 -6.74
N PHE A 251 -5.55 -3.85 -7.49
CA PHE A 251 -6.12 -3.87 -8.83
C PHE A 251 -5.23 -4.69 -9.77
N SER A 252 -3.94 -4.39 -9.80
CA SER A 252 -3.01 -5.07 -10.70
C SER A 252 -2.81 -6.55 -10.35
N TRP A 253 -2.46 -6.88 -9.09
CA TRP A 253 -1.96 -8.21 -8.75
C TRP A 253 -2.97 -9.13 -8.06
N HIS A 254 -4.07 -8.59 -7.54
CA HIS A 254 -5.13 -9.40 -6.94
C HIS A 254 -6.36 -9.53 -7.84
N LEU A 255 -6.80 -8.43 -8.45
CA LEU A 255 -7.99 -8.39 -9.31
C LEU A 255 -7.68 -8.61 -10.80
N GLY A 256 -6.41 -8.59 -11.21
CA GLY A 256 -6.00 -8.76 -12.61
C GLY A 256 -6.38 -7.59 -13.51
N ILE A 257 -6.61 -6.40 -12.94
CA ILE A 257 -6.92 -5.17 -13.67
C ILE A 257 -5.60 -4.54 -14.14
N HIS A 258 -5.44 -4.47 -15.46
CA HIS A 258 -4.27 -3.82 -16.05
C HIS A 258 -4.34 -2.30 -15.91
N LEU A 259 -3.38 -1.70 -15.21
CA LEU A 259 -3.30 -0.26 -14.98
C LEU A 259 -2.42 0.44 -16.01
N ASN A 260 -1.22 -0.12 -16.26
CA ASN A 260 -0.27 0.33 -17.28
C ASN A 260 0.74 -0.81 -17.56
N ASP A 261 1.55 -0.64 -18.61
CA ASP A 261 2.50 -1.67 -19.06
C ASP A 261 3.69 -1.88 -18.10
N ILE A 262 3.89 -1.00 -17.11
CA ILE A 262 4.94 -1.15 -16.07
C ILE A 262 4.45 -2.05 -14.93
N ALA A 263 3.22 -1.83 -14.45
CA ALA A 263 2.68 -2.51 -13.27
C ALA A 263 2.36 -4.00 -13.50
N GLY A 264 2.09 -4.39 -14.76
CA GLY A 264 1.65 -5.75 -15.09
C GLY A 264 0.25 -6.08 -14.57
N ALA A 265 -0.12 -7.37 -14.56
CA ALA A 265 -1.36 -7.85 -13.98
C ALA A 265 -1.27 -9.34 -13.56
N ALA A 266 -1.85 -9.68 -12.42
CA ALA A 266 -1.96 -11.04 -11.89
C ALA A 266 -3.25 -11.19 -11.05
N THR A 267 -3.58 -12.41 -10.61
CA THR A 267 -4.77 -12.64 -9.75
C THR A 267 -4.39 -13.45 -8.51
N GLY A 268 -5.04 -13.16 -7.39
CA GLY A 268 -4.94 -13.97 -6.16
C GLY A 268 -3.68 -13.75 -5.31
N TYR A 269 -2.95 -12.64 -5.49
CA TYR A 269 -1.74 -12.36 -4.69
C TYR A 269 -2.01 -11.64 -3.36
N PHE A 270 -3.26 -11.35 -3.00
CA PHE A 270 -3.56 -10.75 -1.69
C PHE A 270 -3.43 -11.77 -0.56
N GLU A 271 -2.43 -11.57 0.29
CA GLU A 271 -2.17 -12.36 1.49
C GLU A 271 -2.43 -11.53 2.75
N PRO A 272 -3.57 -11.71 3.45
CA PRO A 272 -4.02 -10.72 4.44
C PRO A 272 -3.06 -10.50 5.61
N ARG A 273 -2.37 -11.55 6.08
CA ARG A 273 -1.41 -11.40 7.19
C ARG A 273 -0.20 -10.57 6.77
N ARG A 274 0.30 -10.76 5.53
CA ARG A 274 1.44 -9.99 5.01
C ARG A 274 1.03 -8.54 4.75
N PHE A 275 -0.14 -8.33 4.13
CA PHE A 275 -0.70 -7.00 3.89
C PHE A 275 -0.84 -6.20 5.19
N TRP A 276 -1.53 -6.74 6.20
CA TRP A 276 -1.72 -6.01 7.46
C TRP A 276 -0.43 -5.83 8.25
N THR A 277 0.54 -6.75 8.12
CA THR A 277 1.89 -6.56 8.69
C THR A 277 2.62 -5.41 8.00
N ALA A 278 2.52 -5.30 6.67
CA ALA A 278 3.11 -4.20 5.92
C ALA A 278 2.51 -2.85 6.29
N TRP A 279 1.18 -2.80 6.37
CA TRP A 279 0.47 -1.61 6.86
C TRP A 279 0.90 -1.24 8.28
N ASP A 280 0.95 -2.20 9.20
CA ASP A 280 1.36 -1.97 10.58
C ASP A 280 2.78 -1.42 10.68
N ARG A 281 3.71 -2.00 9.91
CA ARG A 281 5.13 -1.57 9.90
C ARG A 281 5.30 -0.18 9.30
N GLY A 282 4.65 0.13 8.18
CA GLY A 282 4.74 1.45 7.55
C GLY A 282 4.18 2.54 8.46
N ALA A 283 2.99 2.32 9.04
CA ALA A 283 2.36 3.25 9.97
C ALA A 283 3.11 3.40 11.31
N ALA A 284 4.09 2.55 11.61
CA ALA A 284 4.91 2.65 12.82
C ALA A 284 6.22 3.43 12.59
N MET A 285 6.62 3.65 11.34
CA MET A 285 7.83 4.41 11.05
C MET A 285 7.71 5.84 11.56
N SER A 286 8.79 6.36 12.12
CA SER A 286 8.88 7.76 12.56
C SER A 286 9.40 8.70 11.48
N THR A 287 9.92 8.17 10.38
CA THR A 287 10.44 8.93 9.24
C THR A 287 9.71 8.55 7.97
N ASP A 288 9.21 9.55 7.27
CA ASP A 288 8.63 9.41 5.94
C ASP A 288 9.75 9.55 4.90
N ILE A 289 10.10 8.44 4.23
CA ILE A 289 11.17 8.41 3.23
C ILE A 289 10.68 8.77 1.81
N VAL A 290 9.38 9.04 1.63
CA VAL A 290 8.82 9.56 0.38
C VAL A 290 8.70 11.08 0.43
N ALA A 291 8.69 11.66 1.64
CA ALA A 291 8.62 13.10 1.85
C ALA A 291 9.66 13.87 1.04
N ALA A 292 9.26 15.05 0.57
CA ALA A 292 10.07 15.88 -0.33
C ALA A 292 11.42 16.30 0.28
N ASP A 293 11.52 16.36 1.60
CA ASP A 293 12.69 16.78 2.36
C ASP A 293 13.52 15.62 2.93
N TRP A 294 13.18 14.36 2.61
CA TRP A 294 14.01 13.22 2.99
C TRP A 294 15.34 13.22 2.22
N ASP A 295 16.46 13.24 2.96
CA ASP A 295 17.81 13.22 2.39
C ASP A 295 18.32 11.78 2.21
N PHE A 296 17.96 11.18 1.07
CA PHE A 296 18.46 9.87 0.66
C PHE A 296 19.99 9.80 0.74
N TRP A 297 20.69 10.80 0.17
CA TRP A 297 22.14 10.77 0.03
C TRP A 297 22.84 10.86 1.38
N GLY A 298 22.34 11.67 2.30
CA GLY A 298 22.80 11.72 3.69
C GLY A 298 22.63 10.40 4.44
N ALA A 299 21.63 9.59 4.06
CA ALA A 299 21.39 8.28 4.68
C ALA A 299 22.31 7.15 4.13
N THR A 300 22.90 7.30 2.94
CA THR A 300 23.61 6.21 2.24
C THR A 300 24.79 5.61 3.00
N GLU A 301 25.52 6.41 3.79
CA GLU A 301 26.67 5.95 4.56
C GLU A 301 26.29 5.32 5.90
N VAL A 302 25.05 5.52 6.38
CA VAL A 302 24.56 4.98 7.65
C VAL A 302 24.41 3.45 7.55
N GLY A 303 24.70 2.73 8.63
CA GLY A 303 24.45 1.29 8.69
C GLY A 303 22.96 0.99 8.49
N LEU A 304 22.61 -0.01 7.68
CA LEU A 304 21.21 -0.32 7.35
C LEU A 304 20.39 -0.63 8.61
N ASP A 305 20.89 -1.46 9.51
CA ASP A 305 20.18 -1.80 10.76
C ASP A 305 20.11 -0.62 11.73
N GLU A 306 21.13 0.25 11.71
CA GLU A 306 21.10 1.51 12.45
C GLU A 306 20.00 2.42 11.90
N LEU A 307 19.90 2.57 10.58
CA LEU A 307 18.91 3.39 9.92
C LEU A 307 17.48 2.88 10.18
N ARG A 308 17.27 1.56 10.13
CA ARG A 308 15.99 0.93 10.51
C ARG A 308 15.60 1.26 11.95
N ALA A 309 16.56 1.23 12.88
CA ALA A 309 16.32 1.60 14.28
C ALA A 309 16.04 3.11 14.44
N GLN A 310 16.77 3.98 13.73
CA GLN A 310 16.56 5.43 13.74
C GLN A 310 15.17 5.81 13.22
N TYR A 311 14.63 5.06 12.25
CA TYR A 311 13.32 5.30 11.65
C TYR A 311 12.18 4.54 12.36
N ASP A 312 12.45 3.94 13.52
CA ASP A 312 11.49 3.13 14.29
C ASP A 312 10.82 2.01 13.49
N LEU A 313 11.52 1.46 12.49
CA LEU A 313 10.99 0.39 11.64
C LEU A 313 10.85 -0.91 12.43
N PRO A 314 9.63 -1.44 12.64
CA PRO A 314 9.48 -2.69 13.37
C PRO A 314 10.04 -3.88 12.57
N PRO A 315 10.69 -4.85 13.23
CA PRO A 315 11.12 -6.08 12.59
C PRO A 315 9.91 -6.91 12.16
N ALA A 316 10.08 -7.72 11.12
CA ALA A 316 9.13 -8.75 10.73
C ALA A 316 9.82 -10.12 10.70
N ALA A 317 9.04 -11.16 10.97
CA ALA A 317 9.49 -12.52 10.76
C ALA A 317 9.73 -12.77 9.26
N ALA A 318 10.72 -13.59 8.93
CA ALA A 318 11.16 -13.78 7.54
C ALA A 318 10.04 -14.29 6.63
N GLU A 319 9.12 -15.10 7.16
CA GLU A 319 7.95 -15.61 6.43
C GLU A 319 6.89 -14.54 6.10
N LEU A 320 6.99 -13.34 6.68
CA LEU A 320 6.11 -12.21 6.37
C LEU A 320 6.75 -11.24 5.37
N LEU A 321 8.07 -11.31 5.20
CA LEU A 321 8.81 -10.63 4.15
C LEU A 321 8.69 -11.51 2.90
N ALA A 322 8.10 -10.98 1.83
CA ALA A 322 7.83 -11.73 0.58
C ALA A 322 9.12 -12.21 -0.07
#